data_AF-A0A812SME1-F1
#
_entry.id   AF-A0A812SME1-F1
#
_cell.length_a   1.000
_cell.length_b   1.000
_cell.length_c   1.000
_cell.angle_alpha   90.00
_cell.angle_beta   90.00
_cell.angle_gamma   90.00
#
_symmetry.space_group_name_H-M   'P 1'
#
loop_
_entity.id
_entity.type
_entity.pdbx_description
1 polymer ?
#
loop_
_entity_poly.entity_id
_entity_poly.type
_entity_poly.pdbx_seq_one_letter_code
_entity_poly.pdbx_strand_id
1 'polypeptide(L)'
;MATPRCSTPKNQNPKGLKAQEPKTLLTQSVEDKTKAFGIDSANVFGFWDWVGGRFSVCSAVGVVPLALQYGFDVVQKFLAGCRAMDLHFRDAPLDKNLPSILGLLSVWNASCLGYEGCAVLPYCQALVRFVAHIQQLDMESNGKRVQMDGAECTVPTGAIYFGEPGTNGQHSFYQLMHQGRAIPADFIGFKVSQNPISLDGEPVSNHDELMSNFFAQPDALALGKTAEELK
;
A
#
# COMPACT_ATOMS: atom_id res chain seq x y z
N MET A 1 70.88 -41.24 -15.24
CA MET A 1 70.55 -40.77 -13.88
C MET A 1 69.25 -39.98 -13.97
N ALA A 2 68.17 -40.58 -13.47
CA ALA A 2 66.81 -40.09 -13.61
C ALA A 2 66.49 -39.04 -12.54
N THR A 3 65.96 -37.89 -12.95
CA THR A 3 65.37 -36.88 -12.06
C THR A 3 63.93 -37.26 -11.71
N PRO A 4 63.48 -37.18 -10.43
CA PRO A 4 62.16 -37.65 -10.03
C PRO A 4 61.04 -36.70 -10.46
N ARG A 5 59.91 -37.27 -10.91
CA ARG A 5 58.67 -36.54 -11.21
C ARG A 5 58.00 -36.14 -9.89
N CYS A 6 57.69 -34.85 -9.77
CA CYS A 6 56.86 -34.29 -8.71
C CYS A 6 55.42 -34.82 -8.86
N SER A 7 54.92 -35.50 -7.82
CA SER A 7 53.57 -36.05 -7.77
C SER A 7 52.54 -34.96 -7.49
N THR A 8 51.55 -34.82 -8.37
CA THR A 8 50.35 -34.00 -8.15
C THR A 8 49.53 -34.54 -6.97
N PRO A 9 49.03 -33.70 -6.05
CA PRO A 9 48.10 -34.13 -5.01
C PRO A 9 46.78 -34.57 -5.64
N LYS A 10 46.28 -35.74 -5.21
CA LYS A 10 44.97 -36.25 -5.61
C LYS A 10 43.88 -35.29 -5.14
N ASN A 11 43.02 -34.92 -6.09
CA ASN A 11 41.79 -34.18 -5.91
C ASN A 11 40.90 -34.89 -4.86
N GLN A 12 40.90 -34.38 -3.61
CA GLN A 12 39.93 -34.82 -2.62
C GLN A 12 38.63 -34.08 -2.90
N ASN A 13 37.70 -34.74 -3.60
CA ASN A 13 36.30 -34.33 -3.66
C ASN A 13 35.78 -34.17 -2.22
N PRO A 14 35.34 -32.97 -1.78
CA PRO A 14 34.59 -32.87 -0.54
C PRO A 14 33.24 -33.55 -0.77
N LYS A 15 33.14 -34.80 -0.32
CA LYS A 15 31.85 -35.47 -0.11
C LYS A 15 31.05 -34.61 0.88
N GLY A 16 29.93 -34.05 0.44
CA GLY A 16 28.83 -33.78 1.37
C GLY A 16 28.20 -32.39 1.43
N LEU A 17 28.39 -31.48 0.48
CA LEU A 17 27.37 -30.42 0.29
C LEU A 17 26.22 -31.01 -0.52
N LYS A 18 25.22 -31.57 0.17
CA LYS A 18 23.89 -31.71 -0.41
C LYS A 18 23.39 -30.29 -0.66
N ALA A 19 23.12 -29.93 -1.91
CA ALA A 19 22.27 -28.79 -2.20
C ALA A 19 20.97 -29.01 -1.42
N GLN A 20 20.63 -28.11 -0.50
CA GLN A 20 19.30 -28.14 0.11
C GLN A 20 18.30 -27.97 -1.03
N GLU A 21 17.36 -28.89 -1.15
CA GLU A 21 16.24 -28.70 -2.07
C GLU A 21 15.57 -27.35 -1.76
N PRO A 22 15.15 -26.60 -2.79
CA PRO A 22 14.48 -25.33 -2.59
C PRO A 22 13.27 -25.55 -1.68
N LYS A 23 13.27 -24.93 -0.49
CA LYS A 23 12.13 -24.97 0.42
C LYS A 23 11.04 -24.09 -0.15
N THR A 24 9.99 -24.70 -0.70
CA THR A 24 8.77 -24.02 -1.13
C THR A 24 7.94 -23.66 0.10
N LEU A 25 7.64 -22.37 0.29
CA LEU A 25 6.72 -21.86 1.31
C LEU A 25 5.38 -21.48 0.67
N LEU A 26 4.27 -21.81 1.32
CA LEU A 26 2.93 -21.38 0.89
C LEU A 26 2.13 -20.76 2.03
N THR A 27 1.28 -19.80 1.67
CA THR A 27 0.25 -19.22 2.54
C THR A 27 -1.12 -19.60 1.99
N GLN A 28 -1.84 -20.49 2.68
CA GLN A 28 -3.09 -21.06 2.18
C GLN A 28 -3.99 -21.50 3.34
N SER A 29 -5.30 -21.38 3.17
CA SER A 29 -6.31 -21.92 4.12
C SER A 29 -6.63 -23.41 3.94
N VAL A 30 -6.10 -24.09 2.91
CA VAL A 30 -6.51 -25.45 2.52
C VAL A 30 -5.34 -26.43 2.58
N GLU A 31 -5.16 -27.06 3.74
CA GLU A 31 -4.02 -27.95 4.03
C GLU A 31 -3.95 -29.17 3.09
N ASP A 32 -5.08 -29.84 2.82
CA ASP A 32 -5.13 -31.04 1.97
C ASP A 32 -4.59 -30.79 0.55
N LYS A 33 -4.87 -29.60 -0.01
CA LYS A 33 -4.40 -29.21 -1.34
C LYS A 33 -2.90 -28.93 -1.34
N THR A 34 -2.38 -28.29 -0.29
CA THR A 34 -0.94 -28.03 -0.15
C THR A 34 -0.15 -29.33 0.00
N LYS A 35 -0.69 -30.29 0.75
CA LYS A 35 -0.10 -31.63 0.91
C LYS A 35 -0.16 -32.42 -0.41
N ALA A 36 -1.28 -32.38 -1.13
CA ALA A 36 -1.41 -33.01 -2.44
C ALA A 36 -0.46 -32.40 -3.48
N PHE A 37 -0.13 -31.11 -3.34
CA PHE A 37 0.88 -30.43 -4.16
C PHE A 37 2.33 -30.82 -3.81
N GLY A 38 2.54 -31.53 -2.70
CA GLY A 38 3.84 -32.05 -2.28
C GLY A 38 4.64 -31.11 -1.37
N ILE A 39 4.00 -30.15 -0.70
CA ILE A 39 4.67 -29.25 0.23
C ILE A 39 4.62 -29.83 1.64
N ASP A 40 5.78 -29.85 2.30
CA ASP A 40 5.89 -30.21 3.71
C ASP A 40 5.03 -29.27 4.57
N SER A 41 4.15 -29.81 5.41
CA SER A 41 3.29 -29.03 6.32
C SER A 41 4.08 -28.05 7.19
N ALA A 42 5.35 -28.34 7.51
CA ALA A 42 6.23 -27.41 8.25
C ALA A 42 6.55 -26.11 7.49
N ASN A 43 6.32 -26.07 6.17
CA ASN A 43 6.49 -24.92 5.30
C ASN A 43 5.16 -24.27 4.88
N VAL A 44 4.04 -24.68 5.47
CA VAL A 44 2.71 -24.13 5.21
C VAL A 44 2.31 -23.18 6.34
N PHE A 45 2.03 -21.93 6.00
CA PHE A 45 1.59 -20.91 6.94
C PHE A 45 0.12 -20.57 6.67
N GLY A 46 -0.77 -21.11 7.51
CA GLY A 46 -2.20 -20.97 7.32
C GLY A 46 -2.76 -19.57 7.60
N PHE A 47 -3.94 -19.33 7.03
CA PHE A 47 -4.86 -18.25 7.41
C PHE A 47 -6.30 -18.75 7.26
N TRP A 48 -7.29 -17.97 7.67
CA TRP A 48 -8.68 -18.42 7.81
C TRP A 48 -9.64 -17.76 6.81
N ASP A 49 -10.81 -18.36 6.63
CA ASP A 49 -11.86 -17.95 5.71
C ASP A 49 -12.44 -16.56 6.00
N TRP A 50 -12.49 -16.14 7.26
CA TRP A 50 -12.88 -14.78 7.65
C TRP A 50 -11.84 -13.72 7.30
N VAL A 51 -10.65 -14.11 6.80
CA VAL A 51 -9.66 -13.18 6.24
C VAL A 51 -9.89 -13.03 4.74
N GLY A 52 -10.66 -12.01 4.35
CA GLY A 52 -10.84 -11.66 2.94
C GLY A 52 -9.52 -11.28 2.27
N GLY A 53 -9.35 -11.66 0.99
CA GLY A 53 -8.08 -11.48 0.26
C GLY A 53 -7.51 -10.06 0.31
N ARG A 54 -8.35 -9.04 0.04
CA ARG A 54 -7.97 -7.62 0.11
C ARG A 54 -7.70 -7.07 1.52
N PHE A 55 -7.98 -7.85 2.57
CA PHE A 55 -7.68 -7.54 3.97
C PHE A 55 -6.56 -8.42 4.56
N SER A 56 -5.91 -9.25 3.74
CA SER A 56 -5.07 -10.36 4.21
C SER A 56 -3.62 -10.00 4.55
N VAL A 57 -3.15 -8.77 4.31
CA VAL A 57 -1.73 -8.40 4.49
C VAL A 57 -1.24 -8.60 5.94
N CYS A 58 -2.11 -8.47 6.94
CA CYS A 58 -1.78 -8.70 8.35
C CYS A 58 -1.81 -10.19 8.75
N SER A 59 -2.20 -11.09 7.85
CA SER A 59 -2.15 -12.54 8.03
C SER A 59 -0.81 -13.11 7.52
N ALA A 60 -0.66 -14.44 7.53
CA ALA A 60 0.49 -15.12 6.95
C ALA A 60 0.81 -14.65 5.52
N VAL A 61 -0.19 -14.27 4.72
CA VAL A 61 -0.03 -13.79 3.34
C VAL A 61 0.97 -12.64 3.24
N GLY A 62 0.88 -11.62 4.10
CA GLY A 62 1.86 -10.52 4.11
C GLY A 62 2.96 -10.72 5.15
N VAL A 63 2.64 -11.29 6.32
CA VAL A 63 3.58 -11.47 7.43
C VAL A 63 4.77 -12.33 7.05
N VAL A 64 4.57 -13.46 6.37
CA VAL A 64 5.68 -14.37 5.99
C VAL A 64 6.68 -13.69 5.05
N PRO A 65 6.29 -13.16 3.87
CA PRO A 65 7.25 -12.53 2.96
C PRO A 65 7.88 -11.27 3.54
N LEU A 66 7.14 -10.45 4.29
CA LEU A 66 7.70 -9.25 4.92
C LEU A 66 8.69 -9.60 6.03
N ALA A 67 8.42 -10.64 6.83
CA ALA A 67 9.34 -11.08 7.86
C ALA A 67 10.62 -11.69 7.28
N LEU A 68 10.53 -12.39 6.14
CA LEU A 68 11.71 -12.89 5.42
C LEU A 68 12.58 -11.74 4.90
N GLN A 69 11.97 -10.65 4.42
CA GLN A 69 12.69 -9.52 3.83
C GLN A 69 13.24 -8.55 4.89
N TYR A 70 12.46 -8.26 5.94
CA TYR A 70 12.74 -7.16 6.88
C TYR A 70 12.94 -7.62 8.33
N GLY A 71 12.80 -8.91 8.62
CA GLY A 71 12.80 -9.45 9.97
C GLY A 71 11.45 -9.29 10.67
N PHE A 72 11.15 -10.22 11.58
CA PHE A 72 9.85 -10.25 12.27
C PHE A 72 9.65 -9.03 13.19
N ASP A 73 10.72 -8.48 13.78
CA ASP A 73 10.63 -7.28 14.64
C ASP A 73 10.03 -6.07 13.90
N VAL A 74 10.35 -5.91 12.61
CA VAL A 74 9.76 -4.86 11.77
C VAL A 74 8.28 -5.13 11.53
N VAL A 75 7.93 -6.39 11.24
CA VAL A 75 6.52 -6.79 11.03
C VAL A 75 5.70 -6.64 12.31
N GLN A 76 6.25 -6.92 13.48
CA GLN A 76 5.57 -6.71 14.75
C GLN A 76 5.22 -5.23 14.97
N LYS A 77 6.12 -4.30 14.62
CA LYS A 77 5.84 -2.86 14.67
C LYS A 77 4.73 -2.46 13.69
N PHE A 78 4.75 -3.02 12.48
CA PHE A 78 3.68 -2.82 11.50
C PHE A 78 2.32 -3.29 12.03
N LEU A 79 2.24 -4.54 12.53
CA LEU A 79 1.01 -5.10 13.10
C LEU A 79 0.52 -4.33 14.33
N ALA A 80 1.43 -3.84 15.17
CA ALA A 80 1.09 -2.99 16.30
C ALA A 80 0.45 -1.66 15.85
N GLY A 81 0.93 -1.07 14.75
CA GLY A 81 0.32 0.10 14.11
C GLY A 81 -1.09 -0.18 13.59
N CYS A 82 -1.30 -1.30 12.90
CA CYS A 82 -2.64 -1.73 12.47
C CYS A 82 -3.60 -1.88 13.65
N ARG A 83 -3.16 -2.59 14.70
CA ARG A 83 -3.97 -2.77 15.92
C ARG A 83 -4.28 -1.45 16.62
N ALA A 84 -3.36 -0.49 16.61
CA ALA A 84 -3.61 0.82 17.20
C ALA A 84 -4.75 1.56 16.48
N MET A 85 -4.79 1.48 15.14
CA MET A 85 -5.89 2.06 14.36
C MET A 85 -7.20 1.26 14.53
N ASP A 86 -7.14 -0.07 14.66
CA ASP A 86 -8.32 -0.88 14.96
C ASP A 86 -8.97 -0.50 16.30
N LEU A 87 -8.13 -0.29 17.33
CA LEU A 87 -8.59 0.16 18.64
C LEU A 87 -9.20 1.57 18.57
N HIS A 88 -8.57 2.49 17.82
CA HIS A 88 -9.15 3.81 17.57
C HIS A 88 -10.50 3.71 16.87
N PHE A 89 -10.61 2.91 15.82
CA PHE A 89 -11.85 2.72 15.07
C PHE A 89 -12.98 2.14 15.92
N ARG A 90 -12.65 1.21 16.83
CA ARG A 90 -13.62 0.59 17.72
C ARG A 90 -14.09 1.51 18.85
N ASP A 91 -13.16 2.26 19.45
CA ASP A 91 -13.39 2.92 20.75
C ASP A 91 -13.64 4.43 20.66
N ALA A 92 -13.20 5.11 19.58
CA ALA A 92 -13.34 6.56 19.47
C ALA A 92 -14.79 6.98 19.19
N PRO A 93 -15.29 8.08 19.80
CA PRO A 93 -16.56 8.70 19.43
C PRO A 93 -16.62 9.03 17.94
N LEU A 94 -17.80 8.90 17.33
CA LEU A 94 -17.97 9.00 15.87
C LEU A 94 -17.43 10.31 15.26
N ASP A 95 -17.60 11.43 15.95
CA ASP A 95 -17.13 12.76 15.58
C ASP A 95 -15.61 12.97 15.71
N LYS A 96 -14.90 11.98 16.28
CA LYS A 96 -13.44 11.93 16.43
C LYS A 96 -12.83 10.67 15.81
N ASN A 97 -13.64 9.85 15.17
CA ASN A 97 -13.24 8.56 14.61
C ASN A 97 -12.76 8.76 13.18
N LEU A 98 -11.45 8.59 12.96
CA LEU A 98 -10.78 8.95 11.71
C LEU A 98 -11.31 8.12 10.52
N PRO A 99 -11.36 6.76 10.60
CA PRO A 99 -11.98 5.97 9.54
C PRO A 99 -13.46 6.28 9.31
N SER A 100 -14.25 6.52 10.36
CA SER A 100 -15.67 6.84 10.19
C SER A 100 -15.89 8.17 9.47
N ILE A 101 -15.13 9.22 9.85
CA ILE A 101 -15.21 10.53 9.19
C ILE A 101 -14.80 10.40 7.72
N LEU A 102 -13.70 9.71 7.43
CA LEU A 102 -13.24 9.49 6.05
C LEU A 102 -14.28 8.71 5.23
N GLY A 103 -14.87 7.66 5.80
CA GLY A 103 -15.94 6.91 5.16
C GLY A 103 -17.19 7.75 4.88
N LEU A 104 -17.61 8.60 5.82
CA LEU A 104 -18.74 9.52 5.64
C LEU A 104 -18.47 10.56 4.55
N LEU A 105 -17.25 11.11 4.49
CA LEU A 105 -16.85 12.03 3.41
C LEU A 105 -16.85 11.33 2.05
N SER A 106 -16.41 10.08 1.98
CA SER A 106 -16.46 9.27 0.75
C SER A 106 -17.90 9.07 0.28
N VAL A 107 -18.81 8.67 1.17
CA VAL A 107 -20.25 8.52 0.86
C VAL A 107 -20.87 9.85 0.44
N TRP A 108 -20.57 10.93 1.15
CA TRP A 108 -21.09 12.26 0.82
C TRP A 108 -20.66 12.70 -0.58
N ASN A 109 -19.38 12.59 -0.89
CA ASN A 109 -18.85 12.98 -2.19
C ASN A 109 -19.37 12.09 -3.32
N ALA A 110 -19.33 10.77 -3.16
CA ALA A 110 -19.70 9.84 -4.23
C ALA A 110 -21.21 9.70 -4.39
N SER A 111 -21.93 9.39 -3.31
CA SER A 111 -23.35 9.04 -3.37
C SER A 111 -24.29 10.22 -3.19
N CYS A 112 -23.85 11.34 -2.59
CA CYS A 112 -24.70 12.54 -2.43
C CYS A 112 -24.37 13.65 -3.43
N LEU A 113 -23.08 13.96 -3.66
CA LEU A 113 -22.65 14.99 -4.61
C LEU A 113 -22.40 14.46 -6.03
N GLY A 114 -22.32 13.13 -6.20
CA GLY A 114 -22.14 12.50 -7.51
C GLY A 114 -20.71 12.56 -8.07
N TYR A 115 -19.71 12.76 -7.21
CA TYR A 115 -18.31 12.69 -7.62
C TYR A 115 -17.87 11.23 -7.78
N GLU A 116 -17.79 10.77 -9.02
CA GLU A 116 -17.52 9.35 -9.34
C GLU A 116 -16.10 8.88 -9.00
N GLY A 117 -15.14 9.79 -8.87
CA GLY A 117 -13.72 9.47 -8.67
C GLY A 117 -13.16 10.01 -7.36
N CYS A 118 -12.16 9.32 -6.81
CA CYS A 118 -11.38 9.77 -5.67
C CYS A 118 -9.89 9.56 -5.95
N ALA A 119 -9.09 10.63 -5.83
CA ALA A 119 -7.66 10.58 -6.06
C ALA A 119 -6.90 10.33 -4.74
N VAL A 120 -6.03 9.33 -4.68
CA VAL A 120 -5.15 9.09 -3.52
C VAL A 120 -3.73 9.51 -3.89
N LEU A 121 -3.23 10.53 -3.20
CA LEU A 121 -2.07 11.30 -3.64
C LEU A 121 -0.99 11.31 -2.54
N PRO A 122 -0.21 10.23 -2.39
CA PRO A 122 0.86 10.18 -1.41
C PRO A 122 2.07 11.00 -1.89
N TYR A 123 2.43 12.04 -1.16
CA TYR A 123 3.67 12.80 -1.36
C TYR A 123 4.85 12.04 -0.72
N CYS A 124 5.05 10.81 -1.19
CA CYS A 124 6.07 9.88 -0.73
C CYS A 124 6.27 8.77 -1.76
N GLN A 125 7.43 8.73 -2.42
CA GLN A 125 7.72 7.75 -3.47
C GLN A 125 7.73 6.30 -2.95
N ALA A 126 8.03 6.09 -1.66
CA ALA A 126 7.97 4.76 -1.04
C ALA A 126 6.55 4.15 -1.07
N LEU A 127 5.51 4.98 -1.27
CA LEU A 127 4.11 4.56 -1.39
C LEU A 127 3.64 4.37 -2.84
N VAL A 128 4.54 4.22 -3.82
CA VAL A 128 4.19 4.05 -5.24
C VAL A 128 3.22 2.89 -5.53
N ARG A 129 3.16 1.86 -4.69
CA ARG A 129 2.19 0.74 -4.82
C ARG A 129 1.00 0.83 -3.86
N PHE A 130 0.94 1.86 -3.02
CA PHE A 130 -0.14 2.04 -2.06
C PHE A 130 -1.49 2.21 -2.75
N VAL A 131 -1.55 3.06 -3.77
CA VAL A 131 -2.80 3.33 -4.51
C VAL A 131 -3.35 2.06 -5.16
N ALA A 132 -2.48 1.22 -5.73
CA ALA A 132 -2.89 -0.06 -6.31
C ALA A 132 -3.50 -1.02 -5.28
N HIS A 133 -3.04 -0.98 -4.03
CA HIS A 133 -3.68 -1.74 -2.95
C HIS A 133 -5.04 -1.15 -2.55
N ILE A 134 -5.14 0.18 -2.44
CA ILE A 134 -6.39 0.87 -2.12
C ILE A 134 -7.46 0.65 -3.18
N GLN A 135 -7.07 0.61 -4.46
CA GLN A 135 -7.99 0.28 -5.57
C GLN A 135 -8.71 -1.03 -5.33
N GLN A 136 -7.98 -2.10 -5.02
CA GLN A 136 -8.61 -3.39 -4.72
C GLN A 136 -9.43 -3.31 -3.43
N LEU A 137 -8.86 -2.71 -2.37
CA LEU A 137 -9.50 -2.62 -1.06
C LEU A 137 -10.88 -1.97 -1.14
N ASP A 138 -10.99 -0.81 -1.79
CA ASP A 138 -12.26 -0.08 -1.88
C ASP A 138 -13.14 -0.62 -3.01
N MET A 139 -12.64 -0.64 -4.25
CA MET A 139 -13.49 -0.88 -5.41
C MET A 139 -14.08 -2.31 -5.41
N GLU A 140 -13.34 -3.31 -4.93
CA GLU A 140 -13.86 -4.69 -4.81
C GLU A 140 -14.81 -4.84 -3.61
N SER A 141 -14.62 -4.04 -2.55
CA SER A 141 -15.53 -4.02 -1.39
C SER A 141 -16.84 -3.36 -1.72
N ASN A 142 -16.78 -2.17 -2.32
CA ASN A 142 -17.86 -1.20 -2.35
C ASN A 142 -18.46 -1.00 -3.75
N GLY A 143 -17.83 -1.47 -4.82
CA GLY A 143 -18.37 -1.43 -6.18
C GLY A 143 -19.52 -2.43 -6.38
N LYS A 144 -20.68 -2.14 -5.79
CA LYS A 144 -21.83 -3.05 -5.73
C LYS A 144 -23.09 -2.39 -6.31
N ARG A 145 -24.06 -3.20 -6.68
CA ARG A 145 -25.37 -2.74 -7.18
C ARG A 145 -26.55 -3.26 -6.36
N VAL A 146 -26.28 -4.11 -5.37
CA VAL A 146 -27.27 -4.72 -4.49
C VAL A 146 -26.86 -4.51 -3.03
N GLN A 147 -27.87 -4.33 -2.19
CA GLN A 147 -27.76 -4.22 -0.75
C GLN A 147 -27.61 -5.61 -0.11
N MET A 148 -27.37 -5.63 1.21
CA MET A 148 -27.17 -6.89 1.95
C MET A 148 -28.43 -7.78 1.97
N ASP A 149 -29.62 -7.19 1.87
CA ASP A 149 -30.90 -7.89 1.78
C ASP A 149 -31.26 -8.34 0.34
N GLY A 150 -30.42 -8.01 -0.64
CA GLY A 150 -30.60 -8.34 -2.05
C GLY A 150 -31.39 -7.31 -2.86
N ALA A 151 -31.90 -6.23 -2.25
CA ALA A 151 -32.54 -5.14 -2.99
C ALA A 151 -31.53 -4.37 -3.85
N GLU A 152 -31.96 -3.78 -4.97
CA GLU A 152 -31.08 -2.92 -5.77
C GLU A 152 -30.74 -1.62 -5.00
N CYS A 153 -29.50 -1.13 -5.19
CA CYS A 153 -29.08 0.16 -4.64
C CYS A 153 -29.78 1.31 -5.37
N THR A 154 -30.26 2.31 -4.64
CA THR A 154 -30.94 3.50 -5.21
C THR A 154 -29.99 4.64 -5.58
N VAL A 155 -28.72 4.52 -5.21
CA VAL A 155 -27.65 5.48 -5.50
C VAL A 155 -26.39 4.73 -5.95
N PRO A 156 -25.48 5.36 -6.71
CA PRO A 156 -24.17 4.79 -6.99
C PRO A 156 -23.41 4.45 -5.70
N THR A 157 -22.72 3.31 -5.70
CA THR A 157 -21.88 2.88 -4.58
C THR A 157 -20.44 2.66 -5.05
N GLY A 158 -19.50 2.90 -4.14
CA GLY A 158 -18.06 2.88 -4.43
C GLY A 158 -17.64 4.05 -5.32
N ALA A 159 -16.44 4.58 -5.09
CA ALA A 159 -15.80 5.54 -5.98
C ALA A 159 -14.77 4.83 -6.86
N ILE A 160 -14.44 5.43 -8.01
CA ILE A 160 -13.29 5.01 -8.81
C ILE A 160 -12.03 5.59 -8.16
N TYR A 161 -11.26 4.73 -7.50
CA TYR A 161 -9.99 5.11 -6.89
C TYR A 161 -8.85 5.09 -7.92
N PHE A 162 -8.05 6.15 -7.95
CA PHE A 162 -6.84 6.24 -8.75
C PHE A 162 -5.83 7.18 -8.09
N GLY A 163 -4.62 7.26 -8.64
CA GLY A 163 -3.61 8.16 -8.11
C GLY A 163 -2.18 7.69 -8.37
N GLU A 164 -1.26 8.61 -8.17
CA GLU A 164 0.19 8.43 -8.27
C GLU A 164 0.85 9.26 -7.17
N PRO A 165 2.08 8.92 -6.74
CA PRO A 165 2.79 9.75 -5.79
C PRO A 165 2.97 11.20 -6.28
N GLY A 166 2.92 12.14 -5.33
CA GLY A 166 3.38 13.50 -5.56
C GLY A 166 4.91 13.55 -5.65
N THR A 167 5.51 14.36 -6.53
CA THR A 167 4.88 15.35 -7.43
C THR A 167 4.49 14.79 -8.80
N ASN A 168 4.77 13.53 -9.09
CA ASN A 168 4.56 12.91 -10.41
C ASN A 168 3.13 13.10 -10.93
N GLY A 169 2.12 12.89 -10.08
CA GLY A 169 0.71 13.08 -10.45
C GLY A 169 0.37 14.50 -10.90
N GLN A 170 1.08 15.52 -10.38
CA GLN A 170 0.90 16.92 -10.77
C GLN A 170 1.22 17.17 -12.24
N HIS A 171 2.21 16.45 -12.76
CA HIS A 171 2.65 16.54 -14.14
C HIS A 171 1.95 15.54 -15.07
N SER A 172 0.89 14.88 -14.58
CA SER A 172 0.13 13.89 -15.35
C SER A 172 -1.35 14.27 -15.49
N PHE A 173 -2.08 14.35 -14.38
CA PHE A 173 -3.55 14.46 -14.41
C PHE A 173 -4.13 15.60 -13.58
N TYR A 174 -3.31 16.38 -12.86
CA TYR A 174 -3.80 17.50 -12.03
C TYR A 174 -4.45 18.62 -12.87
N GLN A 175 -4.08 18.77 -14.15
CA GLN A 175 -4.77 19.69 -15.05
C GLN A 175 -6.28 19.41 -15.12
N LEU A 176 -6.67 18.13 -15.17
CA LEU A 176 -8.09 17.74 -15.16
C LEU A 176 -8.72 18.02 -13.80
N MET A 177 -7.99 17.82 -12.71
CA MET A 177 -8.52 18.07 -11.36
C MET A 177 -8.74 19.57 -11.08
N HIS A 178 -7.86 20.43 -11.58
CA HIS A 178 -7.93 21.88 -11.36
C HIS A 178 -8.95 22.59 -12.27
N GLN A 179 -9.08 22.16 -13.54
CA GLN A 179 -9.89 22.89 -14.53
C GLN A 179 -10.95 22.03 -15.24
N GLY A 180 -10.97 20.74 -14.98
CA GLY A 180 -11.88 19.78 -15.60
C GLY A 180 -12.97 19.32 -14.64
N ARG A 181 -13.00 18.02 -14.37
CA ARG A 181 -13.99 17.42 -13.47
C ARG A 181 -13.52 17.56 -12.02
N ALA A 182 -14.45 17.93 -11.13
CA ALA A 182 -14.19 17.90 -9.70
C ALA A 182 -13.92 16.46 -9.24
N ILE A 183 -12.75 16.24 -8.64
CA ILE A 183 -12.32 14.95 -8.11
C ILE A 183 -11.81 15.19 -6.68
N PRO A 184 -12.55 14.74 -5.66
CA PRO A 184 -12.05 14.69 -4.29
C PRO A 184 -10.68 13.99 -4.21
N ALA A 185 -9.83 14.48 -3.32
CA ALA A 185 -8.44 14.02 -3.24
C ALA A 185 -7.98 13.85 -1.80
N ASP A 186 -7.41 12.67 -1.52
CA ASP A 186 -6.78 12.33 -0.25
C ASP A 186 -5.27 12.52 -0.37
N PHE A 187 -4.78 13.62 0.19
CA PHE A 187 -3.36 13.94 0.25
C PHE A 187 -2.71 13.29 1.48
N ILE A 188 -1.64 12.50 1.26
CA ILE A 188 -0.91 11.83 2.34
C ILE A 188 0.54 12.32 2.34
N GLY A 189 1.02 12.87 3.45
CA GLY A 189 2.35 13.43 3.59
C GLY A 189 3.03 13.03 4.90
N PHE A 190 4.36 13.10 4.93
CA PHE A 190 5.16 12.79 6.11
C PHE A 190 6.06 13.97 6.46
N LYS A 191 6.29 14.20 7.76
CA LYS A 191 7.18 15.26 8.23
C LYS A 191 8.67 14.98 7.96
N VAL A 192 9.04 13.71 7.78
CA VAL A 192 10.45 13.27 7.71
C VAL A 192 10.61 12.31 6.54
N SER A 193 11.67 12.53 5.74
CA SER A 193 12.08 11.62 4.66
C SER A 193 12.77 10.36 5.20
N GLN A 194 12.57 9.24 4.51
CA GLN A 194 13.35 8.02 4.74
C GLN A 194 14.83 8.17 4.33
N ASN A 195 15.11 9.09 3.40
CA ASN A 195 16.45 9.44 2.93
C ASN A 195 16.57 10.97 2.85
N PRO A 196 16.87 11.65 3.96
CA PRO A 196 16.95 13.11 3.99
C PRO A 196 18.15 13.61 3.19
N ILE A 197 17.91 14.57 2.30
CA ILE A 197 18.95 15.21 1.48
C ILE A 197 18.81 16.73 1.64
N SER A 198 19.92 17.37 1.96
CA SER A 198 20.09 18.82 1.98
C SER A 198 21.47 19.11 1.43
N LEU A 199 21.56 20.01 0.45
CA LEU A 199 22.81 20.38 -0.21
C LEU A 199 23.18 21.82 0.16
N ASP A 200 24.48 22.08 0.31
CA ASP A 200 24.98 23.43 0.58
C ASP A 200 24.65 24.36 -0.60
N GLY A 201 24.06 25.51 -0.28
CA GLY A 201 23.64 26.51 -1.28
C GLY A 201 22.19 26.38 -1.75
N GLU A 202 21.51 25.28 -1.44
CA GLU A 202 20.07 25.14 -1.70
C GLU A 202 19.25 25.82 -0.57
N PRO A 203 18.16 26.53 -0.88
CA PRO A 203 17.40 27.30 0.10
C PRO A 203 16.57 26.42 1.05
N VAL A 204 16.24 25.20 0.62
CA VAL A 204 15.43 24.23 1.37
C VAL A 204 15.96 22.81 1.13
N SER A 205 15.60 21.87 2.01
CA SER A 205 15.90 20.46 1.79
C SER A 205 15.04 19.89 0.65
N ASN A 206 15.47 18.78 0.04
CA ASN A 206 14.68 18.10 -0.99
C ASN A 206 13.31 17.65 -0.46
N HIS A 207 13.21 17.32 0.83
CA HIS A 207 11.94 16.93 1.45
C HIS A 207 11.02 18.13 1.66
N ASP A 208 11.56 19.28 2.04
CA ASP A 208 10.77 20.51 2.17
C ASP A 208 10.27 21.00 0.82
N GLU A 209 11.07 20.84 -0.25
CA GLU A 209 10.62 21.12 -1.63
C GLU A 209 9.47 20.19 -2.07
N LEU A 210 9.53 18.90 -1.72
CA LEU A 210 8.40 17.98 -1.93
C LEU A 210 7.16 18.44 -1.14
N MET A 211 7.34 18.86 0.12
CA MET A 211 6.24 19.23 1.00
C MET A 211 5.66 20.63 0.70
N SER A 212 6.41 21.54 0.08
CA SER A 212 5.89 22.82 -0.39
C SER A 212 4.69 22.60 -1.32
N ASN A 213 4.81 21.62 -2.21
CA ASN A 213 3.77 21.21 -3.11
C ASN A 213 2.60 20.50 -2.41
N PHE A 214 2.88 19.67 -1.40
CA PHE A 214 1.84 18.99 -0.60
C PHE A 214 0.89 19.99 0.05
N PHE A 215 1.41 21.12 0.56
CA PHE A 215 0.57 22.16 1.17
C PHE A 215 -0.09 23.07 0.13
N ALA A 216 0.61 23.42 -0.96
CA ALA A 216 0.06 24.34 -1.97
C ALA A 216 -1.12 23.74 -2.77
N GLN A 217 -1.11 22.43 -3.04
CA GLN A 217 -2.09 21.81 -3.93
C GLN A 217 -3.52 21.75 -3.36
N PRO A 218 -3.76 21.35 -2.09
CA PRO A 218 -5.08 21.43 -1.47
C PRO A 218 -5.65 22.85 -1.47
N ASP A 219 -4.83 23.86 -1.12
CA ASP A 219 -5.24 25.27 -1.11
C ASP A 219 -5.62 25.74 -2.52
N ALA A 220 -4.82 25.39 -3.53
CA ALA A 220 -5.11 25.73 -4.92
C ALA A 220 -6.42 25.08 -5.42
N LEU A 221 -6.69 23.82 -5.06
CA LEU A 221 -7.95 23.13 -5.39
C LEU A 221 -9.16 23.74 -4.69
N ALA A 222 -9.00 24.17 -3.43
CA ALA A 222 -10.09 24.72 -2.63
C ALA A 222 -10.43 26.17 -3.00
N LEU A 223 -9.41 27.00 -3.25
CA LEU A 223 -9.56 28.45 -3.44
C LEU A 223 -9.65 28.84 -4.92
N GLY A 224 -8.96 28.12 -5.80
CA GLY A 224 -8.82 28.49 -7.20
C GLY A 224 -8.19 29.89 -7.37
N LYS A 225 -8.47 30.51 -8.51
CA LYS A 225 -8.10 31.91 -8.80
C LYS A 225 -9.18 32.53 -9.67
N THR A 226 -9.71 33.69 -9.28
CA THR A 226 -10.82 34.34 -9.99
C THR A 226 -10.33 35.11 -11.23
N ALA A 227 -11.26 35.48 -12.11
CA ALA A 227 -10.94 36.27 -13.30
C ALA A 227 -10.38 37.67 -12.96
N GLU A 228 -10.76 38.24 -11.82
CA GLU A 228 -10.26 39.53 -11.33
C GLU A 228 -8.81 39.44 -10.88
N GLU A 229 -8.43 38.34 -10.21
CA GLU A 229 -7.06 38.11 -9.73
C GLU A 229 -6.07 37.77 -10.84
N LEU A 230 -6.57 37.40 -12.02
CA LEU A 230 -5.78 37.08 -13.22
C LEU A 230 -5.38 38.30 -14.06
N LYS A 231 -6.01 39.45 -13.82
CA LYS A 231 -5.71 40.72 -14.52
C LYS A 231 -4.47 41.39 -13.95
#